data_AF-A0A1W1E3K7-F1
#
_entry.id   AF-A0A1W1E3K7-F1
#
_cell.length_a   1.000
_cell.length_b   1.000
_cell.length_c   1.000
_cell.angle_alpha   90.00
_cell.angle_beta   90.00
_cell.angle_gamma   90.00
#
_symmetry.space_group_name_H-M   'P 1'
#
loop_
_entity.id
_entity.type
_entity.pdbx_description
1 polymer ?
#
loop_
_entity_poly.entity_id
_entity_poly.type
_entity_poly.pdbx_seq_one_letter_code
_entity_poly.pdbx_strand_id
1 'polypeptide(L)'
;MEDEANFEELFEYFSKINYLLEQGDEYFYFSKPKEKNIDLERKIERAFEWIDIIDFFKTYDSSFDVGFRFTPSEVVGQLQNNADLKAKLENLKKVGSEKKKYLDRIKRIIEKLEKDNYVALENELSETYKVLNSFNYLKDLVNTINIPEDIKNEIPK
;
A
#
# COMPACT_ATOMS: atom_id res chain seq x y z
N MET A 1 7.74 -27.19 10.05
CA MET A 1 8.46 -28.29 9.35
C MET A 1 8.03 -28.44 7.90
N GLU A 2 6.75 -28.66 7.52
CA GLU A 2 6.34 -28.67 6.10
C GLU A 2 6.39 -27.28 5.45
N ASP A 3 5.95 -26.23 6.15
CA ASP A 3 5.93 -24.86 5.61
C ASP A 3 7.34 -24.27 5.38
N GLU A 4 8.29 -24.60 6.26
CA GLU A 4 9.70 -24.15 6.14
C GLU A 4 10.42 -24.83 4.98
N ALA A 5 10.19 -26.14 4.77
CA ALA A 5 10.77 -26.85 3.64
C ALA A 5 10.22 -26.32 2.30
N ASN A 6 8.92 -26.03 2.25
CA ASN A 6 8.29 -25.43 1.07
C ASN A 6 8.82 -24.00 0.79
N PHE A 7 9.07 -23.20 1.84
CA PHE A 7 9.67 -21.87 1.68
C PHE A 7 11.06 -21.95 1.05
N GLU A 8 11.94 -22.82 1.56
CA GLU A 8 13.31 -22.94 1.07
C GLU A 8 13.34 -23.37 -0.41
N GLU A 9 12.51 -24.36 -0.78
CA GLU A 9 12.39 -24.81 -2.17
C GLU A 9 11.94 -23.68 -3.11
N LEU A 10 10.95 -22.89 -2.69
CA LEU A 10 10.47 -21.75 -3.45
C LEU A 10 11.50 -20.61 -3.52
N PHE A 11 12.20 -20.33 -2.41
CA PHE A 11 13.26 -19.35 -2.35
C PHE A 11 14.39 -19.69 -3.34
N GLU A 12 14.88 -20.93 -3.34
CA GLU A 12 15.88 -21.39 -4.29
C GLU A 12 15.37 -21.33 -5.73
N TYR A 13 14.11 -21.71 -5.96
CA TYR A 13 13.50 -21.70 -7.29
C TYR A 13 13.45 -20.28 -7.88
N PHE A 14 12.94 -19.29 -7.13
CA PHE A 14 12.83 -17.91 -7.61
C PHE A 14 14.18 -17.19 -7.68
N SER A 15 15.14 -17.56 -6.84
CA SER A 15 16.50 -17.01 -6.87
C SER A 15 17.19 -17.25 -8.22
N LYS A 16 16.88 -18.36 -8.90
CA LYS A 16 17.40 -18.68 -10.26
C LYS A 16 16.99 -17.65 -11.32
N ILE A 17 15.90 -16.91 -11.10
CA ILE A 17 15.42 -15.84 -11.99
C ILE A 17 15.61 -14.44 -11.38
N ASN A 18 16.52 -14.30 -10.40
CA ASN A 18 16.87 -13.04 -9.74
C ASN A 18 15.70 -12.38 -9.00
N TYR A 19 14.79 -13.18 -8.46
CA TYR A 19 13.77 -12.76 -7.51
C TYR A 19 14.07 -13.42 -6.16
N LEU A 20 14.11 -12.63 -5.09
CA LEU A 20 14.20 -13.16 -3.72
C LEU A 20 12.79 -13.23 -3.15
N LEU A 21 12.41 -14.40 -2.63
CA LEU A 21 11.19 -14.55 -1.84
C LEU A 21 11.51 -14.16 -0.40
N GLU A 22 10.85 -13.15 0.12
CA GLU A 22 11.02 -12.66 1.49
C GLU A 22 9.76 -12.89 2.30
N GLN A 23 9.95 -13.20 3.58
CA GLN A 23 8.87 -13.44 4.54
C GLN A 23 8.77 -12.25 5.50
N GLY A 24 7.58 -11.66 5.56
CA GLY A 24 7.17 -10.75 6.63
C GLY A 24 6.27 -11.46 7.65
N ASP A 25 5.68 -10.68 8.54
CA ASP A 25 4.76 -11.21 9.57
C ASP A 25 3.43 -11.68 8.95
N GLU A 26 3.34 -12.99 8.68
CA GLU A 26 2.21 -13.66 8.02
C GLU A 26 1.94 -13.18 6.57
N TYR A 27 2.95 -12.67 5.87
CA TYR A 27 2.90 -12.40 4.43
C TYR A 27 4.24 -12.70 3.75
N PHE A 28 4.20 -12.83 2.42
CA PHE A 28 5.40 -12.97 1.59
C PHE A 28 5.43 -11.91 0.51
N TYR A 29 6.62 -11.49 0.10
CA TYR A 29 6.81 -10.58 -1.01
C TYR A 29 8.07 -10.91 -1.79
N PHE A 30 8.15 -10.38 -3.01
CA PHE A 30 9.33 -10.53 -3.84
C PHE A 30 10.19 -9.27 -3.85
N SER A 31 11.51 -9.42 -3.76
CA SER A 31 12.47 -8.36 -4.02
C SER A 31 13.46 -8.72 -5.13
N LYS A 32 14.19 -7.71 -5.60
CA LYS A 32 15.25 -7.87 -6.60
C LYS A 32 16.49 -7.08 -6.18
N PRO A 33 17.64 -7.74 -5.96
CA PRO A 33 18.87 -7.06 -5.53
C PRO A 33 19.54 -6.21 -6.60
N LYS A 34 19.33 -6.53 -7.88
CA LYS A 34 20.00 -5.87 -9.02
C LYS A 34 18.95 -5.36 -10.01
N GLU A 35 18.53 -4.11 -9.81
CA GLU A 35 17.53 -3.45 -10.67
C GLU A 35 18.16 -2.33 -11.51
N LYS A 36 17.52 -2.01 -12.63
CA LYS A 36 17.93 -0.87 -13.47
C LYS A 36 17.40 0.43 -12.85
N ASN A 37 18.11 1.53 -13.03
CA ASN A 37 17.71 2.84 -12.49
C ASN A 37 16.28 3.27 -12.92
N ILE A 38 15.86 2.94 -14.14
CA ILE A 38 14.49 3.23 -14.61
C ILE A 38 13.40 2.50 -13.81
N ASP A 39 13.72 1.32 -13.29
CA ASP A 39 12.79 0.56 -12.43
C ASP A 39 12.72 1.20 -11.03
N LEU A 40 13.82 1.82 -10.57
CA LEU A 40 13.88 2.54 -9.31
C LEU A 40 13.02 3.82 -9.32
N GLU A 41 13.11 4.64 -10.37
CA GLU A 41 12.27 5.84 -10.52
C GLU A 41 10.77 5.50 -10.48
N ARG A 42 10.38 4.46 -11.23
CA ARG A 42 8.99 3.97 -11.24
C ARG A 42 8.53 3.44 -9.87
N LYS A 43 9.44 2.85 -9.09
CA LYS A 43 9.14 2.42 -7.71
C LYS A 43 8.95 3.60 -6.77
N ILE A 44 9.78 4.63 -6.90
CA ILE A 44 9.65 5.88 -6.13
C ILE A 44 8.30 6.55 -6.43
N GLU A 45 7.91 6.66 -7.71
CA GLU A 45 6.59 7.19 -8.10
C GLU A 45 5.44 6.39 -7.50
N ARG A 46 5.53 5.05 -7.50
CA ARG A 46 4.54 4.18 -6.87
C ARG A 46 4.50 4.39 -5.37
N ALA A 47 5.64 4.56 -4.72
CA ALA A 47 5.68 4.78 -3.28
C ALA A 47 5.02 6.11 -2.90
N PHE A 48 5.22 7.19 -3.65
CA PHE A 48 4.46 8.44 -3.45
C PHE A 48 2.95 8.24 -3.58
N GLU A 49 2.50 7.48 -4.58
CA GLU A 49 1.07 7.17 -4.72
C GLU A 49 0.54 6.40 -3.50
N TRP A 50 1.33 5.47 -2.95
CA TRP A 50 0.96 4.75 -1.74
C TRP A 50 0.95 5.63 -0.50
N ILE A 51 1.91 6.56 -0.37
CA ILE A 51 1.93 7.57 0.70
C ILE A 51 0.61 8.35 0.68
N ASP A 52 0.20 8.86 -0.47
CA ASP A 52 -1.04 9.64 -0.60
C ASP A 52 -2.28 8.81 -0.23
N ILE A 53 -2.32 7.52 -0.62
CA ILE A 53 -3.43 6.61 -0.29
C ILE A 53 -3.47 6.31 1.21
N ILE A 54 -2.34 6.02 1.85
CA ILE A 54 -2.27 5.77 3.29
C ILE A 54 -2.69 7.02 4.06
N ASP A 55 -2.16 8.18 3.66
CA ASP A 55 -2.48 9.47 4.27
C ASP A 55 -3.99 9.77 4.17
N PHE A 56 -4.62 9.49 3.03
CA PHE A 56 -6.07 9.57 2.87
C PHE A 56 -6.81 8.67 3.88
N PHE A 57 -6.44 7.38 3.99
CA PHE A 57 -7.14 6.46 4.90
C PHE A 57 -6.86 6.74 6.39
N LYS A 58 -5.65 7.19 6.74
CA LYS A 58 -5.32 7.66 8.10
C LYS A 58 -6.04 8.95 8.48
N THR A 59 -6.34 9.80 7.50
CA THR A 59 -7.18 11.00 7.70
C THR A 59 -8.66 10.64 7.85
N TYR A 60 -9.11 9.57 7.20
CA TYR A 60 -10.46 9.01 7.37
C TYR A 60 -10.64 8.45 8.77
N ASP A 61 -9.70 7.61 9.22
CA ASP A 61 -9.66 7.08 10.58
C ASP A 61 -8.19 6.84 10.99
N SER A 62 -7.76 7.45 12.10
CA SER A 62 -6.37 7.34 12.55
C SER A 62 -5.98 5.91 12.95
N SER A 63 -6.97 5.09 13.31
CA SER A 63 -6.80 3.67 13.63
C SER A 63 -6.77 2.76 12.39
N PHE A 64 -6.87 3.31 11.17
CA PHE A 64 -6.76 2.54 9.93
C PHE A 64 -5.41 1.82 9.85
N ASP A 65 -5.40 0.52 10.13
CA ASP A 65 -4.22 -0.34 10.17
C ASP A 65 -4.66 -1.80 9.96
N VAL A 66 -3.71 -2.73 10.01
CA VAL A 66 -3.94 -4.18 9.92
C VAL A 66 -5.12 -4.61 10.79
N GLY A 67 -6.06 -5.34 10.20
CA GLY A 67 -7.27 -5.83 10.86
C GLY A 67 -8.43 -4.83 10.92
N PHE A 68 -8.23 -3.56 10.56
CA PHE A 68 -9.29 -2.56 10.47
C PHE A 68 -10.32 -2.96 9.40
N ARG A 69 -11.60 -2.69 9.66
CA ARG A 69 -12.71 -3.00 8.77
C ARG A 69 -13.45 -1.74 8.38
N PHE A 70 -13.81 -1.64 7.11
CA PHE A 70 -14.49 -0.47 6.57
C PHE A 70 -15.31 -0.82 5.34
N THR A 71 -16.26 0.06 5.03
CA THR A 71 -17.07 0.02 3.81
C THR A 71 -16.81 1.29 2.98
N PRO A 72 -16.97 1.23 1.65
CA PRO A 72 -16.90 2.42 0.81
C PRO A 72 -17.87 3.52 1.25
N SER A 73 -19.06 3.13 1.74
CA SER A 73 -20.11 4.05 2.18
C SER A 73 -19.74 4.83 3.44
N GLU A 74 -19.08 4.21 4.42
CA GLU A 74 -18.60 4.88 5.62
C GLU A 74 -17.55 5.95 5.28
N VAL A 75 -16.61 5.63 4.38
CA VAL A 75 -15.60 6.58 3.91
C VAL A 75 -16.26 7.77 3.21
N VAL A 76 -17.27 7.52 2.35
CA VAL A 76 -18.05 8.61 1.71
C VAL A 76 -18.77 9.46 2.75
N GLY A 77 -19.34 8.85 3.79
CA GLY A 77 -20.05 9.55 4.86
C GLY A 77 -19.17 10.57 5.57
N GLN A 78 -17.89 10.24 5.79
CA GLN A 78 -16.94 11.14 6.47
C GLN A 78 -16.53 12.35 5.61
N LEU A 79 -16.60 12.26 4.27
CA LEU A 79 -16.25 13.38 3.38
C LEU A 79 -17.11 14.63 3.59
N GLN A 80 -18.33 14.49 4.12
CA GLN A 80 -19.23 15.62 4.36
C GLN A 80 -18.75 16.52 5.50
N ASN A 81 -18.09 15.93 6.50
CA ASN A 81 -17.70 16.61 7.73
C ASN A 81 -16.18 16.80 7.86
N ASN A 82 -15.40 16.22 6.94
CA ASN A 82 -13.94 16.31 6.93
C ASN A 82 -13.43 16.94 5.63
N ALA A 83 -13.18 18.25 5.68
CA ALA A 83 -12.69 19.02 4.54
C ALA A 83 -11.27 18.59 4.09
N ASP A 84 -10.43 18.15 5.03
CA ASP A 84 -9.08 17.67 4.75
C ASP A 84 -9.10 16.32 4.04
N LEU A 85 -9.91 15.36 4.53
CA LEU A 85 -10.15 14.08 3.85
C LEU A 85 -10.64 14.28 2.42
N LYS A 86 -11.56 15.23 2.24
CA LYS A 86 -12.07 15.61 0.93
C LYS A 86 -10.98 16.19 0.03
N ALA A 87 -10.14 17.09 0.55
CA ALA A 87 -9.02 17.65 -0.20
C ALA A 87 -8.00 16.57 -0.61
N LYS A 88 -7.69 15.63 0.28
CA LYS A 88 -6.82 14.47 -0.01
C LYS A 88 -7.41 13.59 -1.10
N LEU A 89 -8.71 13.29 -1.05
CA LEU A 89 -9.37 12.56 -2.14
C LEU A 89 -9.25 13.27 -3.49
N GLU A 90 -9.37 14.61 -3.49
CA GLU A 90 -9.20 15.43 -4.70
C GLU A 90 -7.76 15.43 -5.24
N ASN A 91 -6.76 15.21 -4.40
CA ASN A 91 -5.35 15.15 -4.77
C ASN A 91 -4.92 13.78 -5.35
N LEU A 92 -5.69 12.71 -5.12
CA LEU A 92 -5.44 11.35 -5.67
C LEU A 92 -5.71 11.25 -7.20
N LYS A 93 -5.39 12.30 -7.97
CA LYS A 93 -5.80 12.56 -9.37
C LYS A 93 -5.39 11.52 -10.44
N LYS A 94 -4.76 10.41 -10.08
CA LYS A 94 -4.47 9.31 -11.03
C LYS A 94 -5.62 8.30 -11.17
N VAL A 95 -6.71 8.43 -10.41
CA VAL A 95 -7.83 7.46 -10.39
C VAL A 95 -9.08 7.95 -11.15
N GLY A 96 -8.86 8.49 -12.36
CA GLY A 96 -9.90 8.68 -13.38
C GLY A 96 -10.61 10.03 -13.42
N SER A 97 -11.19 10.31 -14.59
CA SER A 97 -11.79 11.58 -15.04
C SER A 97 -12.72 12.27 -14.04
N GLU A 98 -12.58 13.59 -13.99
CA GLU A 98 -13.45 14.57 -13.33
C GLU A 98 -14.94 14.25 -13.56
N LYS A 99 -15.72 14.20 -12.47
CA LYS A 99 -17.19 13.94 -12.35
C LYS A 99 -17.68 12.52 -12.07
N LYS A 100 -16.89 11.66 -11.42
CA LYS A 100 -17.43 10.43 -10.81
C LYS A 100 -17.88 10.67 -9.37
N LYS A 101 -18.98 10.05 -8.95
CA LYS A 101 -19.51 10.16 -7.57
C LYS A 101 -18.40 9.72 -6.60
N TYR A 102 -18.30 10.34 -5.42
CA TYR A 102 -17.23 10.03 -4.45
C TYR A 102 -17.09 8.53 -4.16
N LEU A 103 -18.23 7.83 -4.13
CA LEU A 103 -18.27 6.38 -3.98
C LEU A 103 -17.45 5.64 -5.06
N ASP A 104 -17.59 6.00 -6.33
CA ASP A 104 -16.86 5.33 -7.43
C ASP A 104 -15.36 5.57 -7.34
N ARG A 105 -14.94 6.74 -6.83
CA ARG A 105 -13.52 7.06 -6.62
C ARG A 105 -12.95 6.24 -5.49
N ILE A 106 -13.66 6.18 -4.36
CA ILE A 106 -13.29 5.36 -3.21
C ILE A 106 -13.23 3.88 -3.59
N LYS A 107 -14.22 3.35 -4.31
CA LYS A 107 -14.21 1.97 -4.79
C LYS A 107 -12.99 1.65 -5.64
N ARG A 108 -12.57 2.55 -6.55
CA ARG A 108 -11.32 2.33 -7.32
C ARG A 108 -10.05 2.34 -6.48
N ILE A 109 -9.98 3.19 -5.45
CA ILE A 109 -8.84 3.19 -4.53
C ILE A 109 -8.79 1.86 -3.78
N ILE A 110 -9.95 1.36 -3.34
CA ILE A 110 -10.08 0.05 -2.67
C ILE A 110 -9.73 -1.09 -3.64
N GLU A 111 -10.21 -1.08 -4.88
CA GLU A 111 -9.85 -2.05 -5.92
C GLU A 111 -8.33 -2.10 -6.15
N LYS A 112 -7.65 -0.95 -6.09
CA LYS A 112 -6.19 -0.89 -6.19
C LYS A 112 -5.52 -1.52 -4.97
N LEU A 113 -5.99 -1.22 -3.77
CA LEU A 113 -5.49 -1.85 -2.54
C LEU A 113 -5.71 -3.38 -2.55
N GLU A 114 -6.85 -3.83 -3.06
CA GLU A 114 -7.19 -5.25 -3.16
C GLU A 114 -6.33 -5.96 -4.21
N LYS A 115 -6.15 -5.35 -5.38
CA LYS A 115 -5.30 -5.87 -6.45
C LYS A 115 -3.85 -6.11 -5.99
N ASP A 116 -3.34 -5.23 -5.13
CA ASP A 116 -1.99 -5.34 -4.57
C ASP A 116 -1.98 -6.07 -3.22
N ASN A 117 -3.09 -6.74 -2.86
CA ASN A 117 -3.28 -7.59 -1.69
C ASN A 117 -3.10 -6.89 -0.34
N TYR A 118 -3.36 -5.59 -0.22
CA TYR A 118 -3.30 -4.86 1.06
C TYR A 118 -4.62 -4.87 1.82
N VAL A 119 -5.73 -5.10 1.13
CA VAL A 119 -7.06 -5.29 1.71
C VAL A 119 -7.73 -6.48 1.03
N ALA A 120 -8.71 -7.09 1.70
CA ALA A 120 -9.57 -8.12 1.11
C ALA A 120 -11.03 -7.82 1.40
N LEU A 121 -11.91 -8.16 0.45
CA LEU A 121 -13.36 -8.19 0.67
C LEU A 121 -13.68 -9.32 1.66
N GLU A 122 -14.14 -8.95 2.86
CA GLU A 122 -14.50 -9.90 3.92
C GLU A 122 -15.99 -10.28 3.83
N ASN A 123 -16.84 -9.35 3.39
CA ASN A 123 -18.28 -9.57 3.25
C ASN A 123 -18.82 -8.88 1.99
N GLU A 124 -19.29 -9.68 1.03
CA GLU A 124 -19.86 -9.21 -0.24
C GLU A 124 -21.18 -8.44 -0.07
N LEU A 125 -22.02 -8.85 0.88
CA LEU A 125 -23.36 -8.25 1.07
C LEU A 125 -23.28 -6.83 1.61
N SER A 126 -22.35 -6.59 2.54
CA SER A 126 -22.13 -5.27 3.15
C SER A 126 -21.02 -4.46 2.49
N GLU A 127 -20.35 -5.01 1.48
CA GLU A 127 -19.13 -4.44 0.88
C GLU A 127 -18.07 -4.09 1.96
N THR A 128 -17.88 -4.98 2.93
CA THR A 128 -16.91 -4.77 4.02
C THR A 128 -15.56 -5.32 3.64
N TYR A 129 -14.55 -4.45 3.70
CA TYR A 129 -13.16 -4.76 3.45
C TYR A 129 -12.39 -4.82 4.75
N LYS A 130 -11.41 -5.72 4.83
CA LYS A 130 -10.47 -5.85 5.94
C LYS A 130 -9.05 -5.54 5.45
N VAL A 131 -8.31 -4.74 6.23
CA VAL A 131 -6.88 -4.52 5.99
C VAL A 131 -6.06 -5.76 6.38
N LEU A 132 -5.21 -6.21 5.46
CA LEU A 132 -4.39 -7.43 5.59
C LEU A 132 -3.01 -7.13 6.19
N ASN A 133 -2.31 -8.17 6.68
CA ASN A 133 -0.98 -8.03 7.29
C ASN A 133 0.09 -7.56 6.30
N SER A 134 -0.07 -7.85 5.02
CA SER A 134 0.72 -7.30 3.91
C SER A 134 0.75 -5.77 3.88
N PHE A 135 -0.22 -5.09 4.52
CA PHE A 135 -0.18 -3.64 4.71
C PHE A 135 1.04 -3.18 5.52
N ASN A 136 1.65 -4.04 6.34
CA ASN A 136 2.92 -3.75 7.03
C ASN A 136 4.06 -3.45 6.04
N TYR A 137 4.14 -4.18 4.92
CA TYR A 137 5.11 -3.90 3.85
C TYR A 137 4.99 -2.46 3.34
N LEU A 138 3.76 -2.01 3.14
CA LEU A 138 3.47 -0.66 2.67
C LEU A 138 3.92 0.40 3.69
N LYS A 139 3.66 0.17 4.99
CA LYS A 139 4.11 1.05 6.06
C LYS A 139 5.63 1.13 6.13
N ASP A 140 6.32 0.00 6.04
CA ASP A 140 7.78 -0.06 6.07
C ASP A 140 8.41 0.65 4.86
N LEU A 141 7.81 0.49 3.68
CA LEU A 141 8.19 1.22 2.48
C LEU A 141 8.10 2.74 2.68
N VAL A 142 6.98 3.23 3.24
CA VAL A 142 6.81 4.66 3.53
C VAL A 142 7.79 5.17 4.57
N ASN A 143 8.02 4.40 5.64
CA ASN A 143 9.00 4.75 6.67
C ASN A 143 10.44 4.83 6.11
N THR A 144 10.79 3.99 5.14
CA THR A 144 12.11 3.98 4.51
C THR A 144 12.37 5.22 3.65
N ILE A 145 11.32 5.85 3.12
CA ILE A 145 11.43 7.08 2.32
C ILE A 145 11.63 8.31 3.22
N ASN A 146 11.23 8.23 4.48
CA ASN A 146 11.45 9.30 5.45
C ASN A 146 12.95 9.39 5.80
N ILE A 147 13.71 10.11 4.99
CA ILE A 147 15.13 10.38 5.23
C ILE A 147 15.22 11.36 6.41
N PRO A 148 15.79 10.98 7.57
CA PRO A 148 16.02 11.94 8.65
C PRO A 148 16.91 13.07 8.13
N GLU A 149 16.58 14.32 8.43
CA GLU A 149 17.37 15.50 7.99
C GLU A 149 18.84 15.48 8.47
N ASP A 150 19.20 14.58 9.38
CA ASP A 150 20.53 14.47 9.97
C ASP A 150 21.57 13.72 9.10
N ILE A 151 21.20 13.14 7.95
CA ILE A 151 22.19 12.59 7.01
C ILE A 151 22.74 13.70 6.11
N LYS A 152 23.52 14.60 6.72
CA LYS A 152 24.51 15.38 5.98
C LYS A 152 25.53 14.37 5.44
N ASN A 153 25.40 14.03 4.16
CA ASN A 153 26.45 13.36 3.41
C ASN A 153 27.70 14.25 3.42
N GLU A 154 28.60 14.06 4.38
CA GLU A 154 29.99 14.47 4.21
C GLU A 154 30.57 13.59 3.10
N ILE A 155 30.74 14.18 1.92
CA ILE A 155 31.53 13.56 0.84
C ILE A 155 32.97 13.43 1.39
N PRO A 156 33.53 12.22 1.54
CA PRO A 156 34.94 12.09 1.93
C PRO A 156 35.80 12.69 0.82
N LYS A 157 36.74 13.56 1.20
CA LYS A 157 37.71 14.18 0.31
C LYS A 157 38.69 13.18 -0.30
#